data_AF-A0A8J3ARA6-F1
#
_entry.id   AF-A0A8J3ARA6-F1
#
_cell.length_a   1.000
_cell.length_b   1.000
_cell.length_c   1.000
_cell.angle_alpha   90.00
_cell.angle_beta   90.00
_cell.angle_gamma   90.00
#
_symmetry.space_group_name_H-M   'P 1'
#
loop_
_entity.id
_entity.type
_entity.pdbx_description
1 polymer ?
#
loop_
_entity_poly.entity_id
_entity_poly.type
_entity_poly.pdbx_seq_one_letter_code
_entity_poly.pdbx_strand_id
1 'polypeptide(L)'
;MNQIPESKKNHLWRKTIWYTDPEAFPLGPHHSVEVYCCEESNGYAIWYARRLAKDDKRNSSQTENGDYLLSYYGKTKRDDAIEFAVLTANSDASVDEVIARLDALAKDAQKV
;
A
#
# COMPACT_ATOMS: atom_id res chain seq x y z
N MET A 1 -15.80 14.91 10.52
CA MET A 1 -15.02 13.70 10.82
C MET A 1 -15.74 12.51 10.21
N ASN A 2 -15.46 12.19 8.94
CA ASN A 2 -16.01 10.99 8.32
C ASN A 2 -14.97 9.89 8.40
N GLN A 3 -15.31 8.85 9.15
CA GLN A 3 -14.56 7.62 9.27
C GLN A 3 -14.32 7.06 7.87
N ILE A 4 -13.05 6.91 7.50
CA ILE A 4 -12.64 6.06 6.38
C ILE A 4 -13.29 4.70 6.68
N PRO A 5 -14.09 4.13 5.78
CA PRO A 5 -14.75 2.86 6.06
C PRO A 5 -13.67 1.80 6.23
N GLU A 6 -13.34 1.49 7.48
CA GLU A 6 -12.73 0.23 7.88
C GLU A 6 -13.76 -0.85 7.58
N SER A 7 -13.88 -1.22 6.30
CA SER A 7 -14.26 -2.57 5.95
C SER A 7 -13.38 -3.48 6.80
N LYS A 8 -14.01 -4.40 7.54
CA LYS A 8 -13.41 -5.40 8.43
C LYS A 8 -12.42 -6.33 7.70
N LYS A 9 -11.40 -5.78 7.04
CA LYS A 9 -10.16 -6.49 6.74
C LYS A 9 -9.41 -6.50 8.05
N ASN A 10 -9.20 -7.67 8.64
CA ASN A 10 -8.31 -7.83 9.77
C ASN A 10 -6.88 -7.55 9.26
N HIS A 11 -6.51 -6.27 9.24
CA HIS A 11 -5.14 -5.87 8.97
C HIS A 11 -4.30 -6.32 10.15
N LEU A 12 -3.46 -7.33 9.92
CA LEU A 12 -2.44 -7.72 10.88
C LEU A 12 -1.41 -6.62 11.05
N TRP A 13 -1.16 -5.89 9.96
CA TRP A 13 -0.24 -4.77 9.92
C TRP A 13 -0.60 -3.83 8.77
N ARG A 14 -0.44 -2.52 8.95
CA ARG A 14 -0.64 -1.50 7.92
C ARG A 14 0.31 -0.34 8.16
N LYS A 15 0.80 0.25 7.08
CA LYS A 15 1.51 1.53 7.09
C LYS A 15 1.09 2.39 5.91
N THR A 16 0.68 3.61 6.21
CA THR A 16 0.54 4.67 5.23
C THR A 16 1.92 5.24 4.92
N ILE A 17 2.39 5.08 3.69
CA ILE A 17 3.67 5.60 3.21
C ILE A 17 3.55 7.09 2.95
N TRP A 18 2.43 7.48 2.36
CA TRP A 18 2.14 8.86 2.05
C TRP A 18 0.63 9.09 1.99
N TYR A 19 0.21 10.29 2.35
CA TYR A 19 -1.15 10.77 2.15
C TYR A 19 -1.15 12.26 1.84
N THR A 20 -2.15 12.72 1.10
CA THR A 20 -2.40 14.16 0.92
C THR A 20 -2.95 14.73 2.21
N ASP A 21 -2.31 15.80 2.70
CA ASP A 21 -2.74 16.47 3.92
C ASP A 21 -4.17 17.03 3.75
N PRO A 22 -5.12 16.60 4.59
CA PRO A 22 -6.52 17.01 4.48
C PRO A 22 -6.77 18.47 4.92
N GLU A 23 -5.87 19.09 5.68
CA GLU A 23 -5.97 20.51 6.05
C GLU A 23 -5.52 21.40 4.88
N ALA A 24 -4.51 20.96 4.11
CA ALA A 24 -4.06 21.63 2.90
C ALA A 24 -5.06 21.49 1.73
N PHE A 25 -5.78 20.35 1.65
CA PHE A 25 -6.74 20.07 0.58
C PHE A 25 -8.09 19.56 1.13
N PRO A 26 -8.87 20.42 1.83
CA PRO A 26 -10.07 20.02 2.56
C PRO A 26 -11.23 19.56 1.67
N LEU A 27 -11.19 19.87 0.36
CA LEU A 27 -12.19 19.47 -0.64
C LEU A 27 -11.57 18.67 -1.79
N GLY A 28 -10.28 18.32 -1.70
CA GLY A 28 -9.55 17.59 -2.73
C GLY A 28 -9.75 16.07 -2.66
N PRO A 29 -9.40 15.31 -3.72
CA PRO A 29 -9.39 13.86 -3.63
C PRO A 29 -8.33 13.42 -2.61
N HIS A 30 -8.71 12.54 -1.68
CA HIS A 30 -7.76 11.95 -0.75
C HIS A 30 -6.88 10.94 -1.51
N HIS A 31 -5.65 11.35 -1.82
CA HIS A 31 -4.63 10.47 -2.39
C HIS A 31 -3.81 9.87 -1.25
N SER A 32 -3.54 8.58 -1.33
CA SER A 32 -2.73 7.86 -0.36
C SER A 32 -1.99 6.71 -1.02
N VAL A 33 -0.87 6.37 -0.41
CA VAL A 33 -0.07 5.21 -0.77
C VAL A 33 0.19 4.41 0.50
N GLU A 34 -0.19 3.14 0.47
CA GLU A 34 -0.25 2.30 1.67
C GLU A 34 0.20 0.88 1.38
N VAL A 35 0.81 0.25 2.38
CA VAL A 35 1.09 -1.18 2.39
C VAL A 35 0.37 -1.78 3.57
N TYR A 36 -0.32 -2.90 3.35
CA TYR A 36 -0.99 -3.62 4.42
C TYR A 36 -0.91 -5.12 4.24
N CYS A 37 -0.85 -5.83 5.37
CA CYS A 37 -0.94 -7.27 5.46
C CYS A 37 -2.30 -7.63 6.08
N CYS A 38 -3.09 -8.43 5.38
CA CYS A 38 -4.36 -8.94 5.88
C CYS A 38 -4.34 -10.47 6.05
N GLU A 39 -5.06 -10.93 7.07
CA GLU A 39 -5.35 -12.35 7.24
C GLU A 39 -6.50 -12.75 6.31
N GLU A 40 -6.26 -13.77 5.50
CA GLU A 40 -7.21 -14.36 4.57
C GLU A 40 -7.52 -15.80 4.99
N SER A 41 -8.63 -16.37 4.51
CA SER A 41 -9.05 -17.73 4.90
C SER A 41 -8.00 -18.82 4.62
N ASN A 42 -7.07 -18.57 3.70
CA ASN A 42 -6.03 -19.51 3.28
C ASN A 42 -4.59 -19.09 3.64
N GLY A 43 -4.39 -17.96 4.33
CA GLY A 43 -3.05 -17.42 4.54
C GLY A 43 -3.02 -15.92 4.79
N TYR A 44 -1.95 -15.26 4.36
CA TYR A 44 -1.70 -13.84 4.58
C TYR A 44 -1.39 -13.16 3.24
N ALA A 45 -2.09 -12.07 2.94
CA ALA A 45 -1.94 -11.32 1.70
C ALA A 45 -1.33 -9.96 1.98
N ILE A 46 -0.31 -9.59 1.20
CA ILE A 46 0.36 -8.29 1.30
C ILE A 46 -0.07 -7.45 0.11
N TRP A 47 -0.69 -6.33 0.41
CA TRP A 47 -1.25 -5.42 -0.57
C TRP A 47 -0.50 -4.11 -0.59
N TYR A 48 -0.38 -3.57 -1.79
CA TYR A 48 0.04 -2.21 -2.07
C TYR A 48 -1.13 -1.44 -2.66
N ALA A 49 -1.70 -0.53 -1.87
CA ALA A 49 -2.74 0.38 -2.34
C ALA A 49 -2.11 1.68 -2.80
N ARG A 50 -2.28 1.97 -4.10
CA ARG A 50 -1.70 3.15 -4.74
C ARG A 50 -2.80 4.05 -5.28
N ARG A 51 -2.92 5.24 -4.69
CA ARG A 51 -3.79 6.32 -5.16
C ARG A 51 -2.99 7.62 -5.16
N LEU A 52 -2.36 7.93 -6.29
CA LEU A 52 -1.65 9.21 -6.50
C LEU A 52 -2.43 10.12 -7.44
N ALA A 53 -2.26 11.43 -7.29
CA ALA A 53 -2.82 12.40 -8.23
C ALA A 53 -2.16 12.25 -9.61
N LYS A 54 -2.87 12.60 -10.68
CA LYS A 54 -2.34 12.45 -12.05
C LYS A 54 -1.08 13.31 -12.28
N ASP A 55 -1.05 14.48 -11.66
CA ASP A 55 0.00 15.49 -11.68
C ASP A 55 1.05 15.30 -10.58
N ASP A 56 0.93 14.26 -9.76
CA ASP A 56 1.91 13.97 -8.72
C ASP A 56 3.25 13.56 -9.32
N LYS A 57 4.36 14.13 -8.82
CA LYS A 57 5.71 13.82 -9.30
C LYS A 57 6.09 12.35 -9.11
N ARG A 58 5.50 11.68 -8.12
CA ARG A 58 5.69 10.24 -7.85
C ARG A 58 4.92 9.36 -8.83
N ASN A 59 3.99 9.92 -9.60
CA ASN A 59 3.25 9.21 -10.63
C ASN A 59 4.07 9.01 -11.93
N SER A 60 5.40 9.05 -11.85
CA SER A 60 6.33 8.98 -12.98
C SER A 60 6.56 7.57 -13.51
N SER A 61 6.24 6.55 -12.70
CA SER A 61 6.57 5.13 -12.93
C SER A 61 5.69 4.41 -13.96
N GLN A 62 4.73 5.07 -14.60
CA GLN A 62 3.66 4.47 -15.42
C GLN A 62 2.80 3.42 -14.67
N THR A 63 3.03 3.19 -13.38
CA THR A 63 2.19 2.32 -12.56
C THR A 63 0.85 2.99 -12.34
N GLU A 64 -0.22 2.28 -12.70
CA GLU A 64 -1.57 2.82 -12.56
C GLU A 64 -1.99 2.87 -11.08
N ASN A 65 -2.99 3.68 -10.77
CA ASN A 65 -3.63 3.59 -9.45
C ASN A 65 -4.44 2.30 -9.35
N GLY A 66 -4.33 1.61 -8.21
CA GLY A 66 -4.92 0.29 -8.01
C GLY A 66 -4.50 -0.32 -6.68
N ASP A 67 -5.08 -1.49 -6.39
CA ASP A 67 -4.66 -2.35 -5.30
C ASP A 67 -3.86 -3.51 -5.91
N TYR A 68 -2.61 -3.68 -5.49
CA TYR A 68 -1.69 -4.67 -6.03
C TYR A 68 -1.39 -5.73 -4.98
N LEU A 69 -1.62 -7.00 -5.30
CA LEU A 69 -1.21 -8.11 -4.45
C LEU A 69 0.29 -8.36 -4.65
N LEU A 70 1.12 -7.86 -3.73
CA LEU A 70 2.58 -8.00 -3.81
C LEU A 70 3.04 -9.42 -3.54
N SER A 71 2.43 -10.08 -2.55
CA SER A 71 2.80 -11.43 -2.16
C SER A 71 1.69 -12.12 -1.36
N TYR A 72 1.71 -13.44 -1.37
CA TYR A 72 0.80 -14.29 -0.60
C TYR A 72 1.58 -15.37 0.15
N TYR A 73 1.33 -15.49 1.45
CA TYR A 73 2.00 -16.44 2.33
C TYR A 73 0.98 -17.44 2.88
N GLY A 74 1.41 -18.69 3.09
CA GLY A 74 0.56 -19.71 3.71
C GLY A 74 0.24 -19.43 5.18
N LYS A 75 -0.75 -20.12 5.74
CA LYS A 75 -1.24 -19.93 7.13
C LYS A 75 -0.18 -20.05 8.22
N THR A 76 0.90 -20.78 7.98
CA THR A 76 1.99 -20.99 8.96
C THR A 76 3.10 -19.95 8.85
N LYS A 77 2.99 -19.00 7.92
CA LYS A 77 4.03 -18.04 7.52
C LYS A 77 3.67 -16.60 7.89
N ARG A 78 3.06 -16.43 9.07
CA ARG A 78 2.59 -15.13 9.56
C ARG A 78 3.74 -14.12 9.70
N ASP A 79 4.81 -14.53 10.36
CA ASP A 79 5.93 -13.63 10.64
C ASP A 79 6.67 -13.25 9.35
N ASP A 80 6.87 -14.20 8.44
CA ASP A 80 7.43 -13.92 7.11
C ASP A 80 6.57 -12.90 6.33
N ALA A 81 5.24 -13.01 6.41
CA ALA A 81 4.31 -12.08 5.75
C ALA A 81 4.38 -10.66 6.33
N ILE A 82 4.45 -10.55 7.66
CA ILE A 82 4.58 -9.27 8.36
C ILE A 82 5.95 -8.66 8.09
N GLU A 83 7.01 -9.45 8.16
CA GLU A 83 8.38 -9.01 7.87
C GLU A 83 8.46 -8.43 6.45
N PHE A 84 7.94 -9.14 5.45
CA PHE A 84 7.91 -8.65 4.08
C PHE A 84 7.16 -7.32 3.95
N ALA A 85 5.99 -7.20 4.57
CA ALA A 85 5.21 -5.97 4.55
C ALA A 85 5.96 -4.80 5.22
N VAL A 86 6.58 -5.04 6.37
CA VAL A 86 7.37 -4.04 7.11
C VAL A 86 8.60 -3.61 6.32
N LEU A 87 9.40 -4.55 5.82
CA LEU A 87 10.63 -4.26 5.10
C LEU A 87 10.34 -3.49 3.81
N THR A 88 9.32 -3.90 3.06
CA THR A 88 8.94 -3.26 1.81
C THR A 88 8.47 -1.82 2.03
N ALA A 89 7.68 -1.59 3.09
CA ALA A 89 7.17 -0.28 3.47
C ALA A 89 8.18 0.65 4.18
N ASN A 90 9.36 0.13 4.54
CA ASN A 90 10.47 0.86 5.18
C ASN A 90 11.77 0.68 4.38
N SER A 91 11.66 0.40 3.08
CA SER A 91 12.78 0.00 2.24
C SER A 91 13.80 1.11 1.99
N ASP A 92 13.40 2.37 2.17
CA ASP A 92 14.21 3.58 1.99
C ASP A 92 13.79 4.69 2.96
N ALA A 93 14.66 5.68 3.13
CA ALA A 93 14.40 6.86 3.95
C ALA A 93 13.50 7.90 3.25
N SER A 94 13.49 7.92 1.92
CA SER A 94 12.64 8.82 1.12
C SER A 94 11.34 8.13 0.73
N VAL A 95 10.22 8.82 0.95
CA VAL A 95 8.88 8.37 0.51
C VAL A 95 8.85 8.09 -0.99
N ASP A 96 9.51 8.93 -1.79
CA ASP A 96 9.52 8.80 -3.25
C ASP A 96 10.22 7.50 -3.69
N GLU A 97 11.33 7.15 -3.03
CA GLU A 97 12.09 5.91 -3.30
C GLU A 97 11.29 4.67 -2.86
N VAL A 98 10.63 4.73 -1.70
CA VAL A 98 9.75 3.64 -1.23
C VAL A 98 8.63 3.40 -2.25
N ILE A 99 8.02 4.47 -2.77
CA ILE A 99 6.96 4.37 -3.79
C ILE A 99 7.53 3.81 -5.10
N ALA A 100 8.70 4.25 -5.55
CA ALA A 100 9.34 3.73 -6.75
C ALA A 100 9.65 2.23 -6.66
N ARG A 101 10.11 1.75 -5.49
CA ARG A 101 10.31 0.32 -5.24
C ARG A 101 9.01 -0.46 -5.20
N LEU A 102 7.98 0.06 -4.54
CA LEU A 102 6.65 -0.54 -4.54
C LEU A 102 6.07 -0.64 -5.95
N ASP A 103 6.24 0.40 -6.75
CA ASP A 103 5.84 0.44 -8.15
C ASP A 103 6.61 -0.58 -9.00
N ALA A 104 7.89 -0.82 -8.69
CA ALA A 104 8.66 -1.88 -9.35
C ALA A 104 8.13 -3.28 -9.01
N LEU A 105 7.80 -3.54 -7.73
CA LEU A 105 7.15 -4.80 -7.32
C LEU A 105 5.75 -4.95 -7.93
N ALA A 106 5.03 -3.85 -8.09
CA ALA A 106 3.68 -3.83 -8.64
C ALA A 106 3.63 -4.23 -10.14
N LYS A 107 4.73 -4.09 -10.89
CA LYS A 107 4.79 -4.47 -12.31
C LYS A 107 4.54 -5.96 -12.55
N ASP A 108 5.03 -6.79 -11.66
CA ASP A 108 4.86 -8.25 -11.72
C ASP A 108 3.71 -8.74 -10.81
N ALA A 109 3.06 -7.82 -10.10
CA ALA A 109 1.98 -8.13 -9.17
C ALA A 109 0.62 -8.25 -9.86
N GLN A 110 -0.30 -8.96 -9.21
CA GLN A 110 -1.68 -8.98 -9.64
C GLN A 110 -2.38 -7.69 -9.21
N LYS A 111 -2.74 -6.84 -10.18
CA LYS A 111 -3.62 -5.68 -9.98
C LYS A 111 -5.07 -6.15 -9.85
N VAL A 112 -5.78 -5.61 -8.85
CA VAL A 112 -7.22 -5.82 -8.61
C VAL A 112 -7.97 -4.50 -8.75
#